data_AF-A0A7K1W409-F1
#
_entry.id   AF-A0A7K1W409-F1
#
_cell.length_a   1.000
_cell.length_b   1.000
_cell.length_c   1.000
_cell.angle_alpha   90.00
_cell.angle_beta   90.00
_cell.angle_gamma   90.00
#
_symmetry.space_group_name_H-M   'P 1'
#
loop_
_entity.id
_entity.type
_entity.pdbx_description
1 polymer ?
#
loop_
_entity_poly.entity_id
_entity_poly.type
_entity_poly.pdbx_seq_one_letter_code
_entity_poly.pdbx_strand_id
1 'polypeptide(L)'
;MKPNRKLVRAAVSIAGAFTLVIGMQGEAWAVVKMTLKDGGGYGQWSADPSGSIPGDAIRACDEASDGWGIQLELDIHQDGTVDRIATTRGHDAPYCTGWKTGDIKEGTKVTLKLYKVKGNEIGPYWTTMNSTA
;
A
#
# COMPACT_ATOMS: atom_id res chain seq x y z
N MET A 1 -56.42 -11.01 -42.33
CA MET A 1 -55.56 -12.20 -42.51
C MET A 1 -54.31 -11.82 -43.32
N LYS A 2 -53.18 -11.75 -42.63
CA LYS A 2 -51.74 -11.58 -42.98
C LYS A 2 -51.01 -11.57 -41.61
N PRO A 3 -49.74 -11.97 -41.44
CA PRO A 3 -48.97 -13.07 -42.04
C PRO A 3 -48.24 -13.95 -40.99
N ASN A 4 -47.43 -14.86 -41.50
CA ASN A 4 -46.64 -15.94 -40.88
C ASN A 4 -45.46 -15.53 -39.97
N ARG A 5 -45.13 -16.46 -39.07
CA ARG A 5 -43.84 -16.84 -38.45
C ARG A 5 -42.60 -15.99 -38.81
N LYS A 6 -41.90 -15.47 -37.79
CA LYS A 6 -40.43 -15.63 -37.57
C LYS A 6 -40.10 -15.39 -36.08
N LEU A 7 -39.24 -16.26 -35.52
CA LEU A 7 -38.55 -16.00 -34.25
C LEU A 7 -37.78 -14.68 -34.34
N VAL A 8 -37.90 -13.84 -33.31
CA VAL A 8 -36.91 -12.81 -32.99
C VAL A 8 -36.58 -12.96 -31.50
N ARG A 9 -35.39 -13.48 -31.22
CA ARG A 9 -34.71 -13.33 -29.93
C ARG A 9 -34.16 -11.90 -29.86
N ALA A 10 -34.58 -11.14 -28.86
CA ALA A 10 -33.92 -9.99 -28.23
C ALA A 10 -34.98 -9.30 -27.33
N ALA A 11 -34.71 -8.62 -26.24
CA ALA A 11 -33.66 -8.55 -25.22
C ALA A 11 -34.22 -7.54 -24.19
N VAL A 12 -33.61 -7.49 -23.00
CA VAL A 12 -33.64 -6.37 -22.03
C VAL A 12 -34.79 -6.33 -21.01
N SER A 13 -34.44 -6.51 -19.72
CA SER A 13 -34.74 -5.63 -18.56
C SER A 13 -34.14 -6.28 -17.29
N ILE A 14 -32.86 -6.02 -16.99
CA ILE A 14 -32.36 -5.19 -15.87
C ILE A 14 -32.84 -5.66 -14.48
N ALA A 15 -31.95 -6.35 -13.76
CA ALA A 15 -31.85 -6.23 -12.31
C ALA A 15 -30.35 -6.12 -11.99
N GLY A 16 -29.91 -4.88 -11.79
CA GLY A 16 -28.53 -4.56 -11.48
C GLY A 16 -28.13 -5.12 -10.12
N ALA A 17 -27.06 -5.90 -10.09
CA ALA A 17 -26.26 -6.01 -8.88
C ALA A 17 -25.17 -4.95 -8.99
N PHE A 18 -25.42 -3.78 -8.39
CA PHE A 18 -24.35 -2.87 -8.02
C PHE A 18 -23.40 -3.64 -7.12
N THR A 19 -22.25 -4.05 -7.64
CA THR A 19 -21.13 -4.48 -6.80
C THR A 19 -20.68 -3.27 -6.00
N LEU A 20 -21.07 -3.30 -4.73
CA LEU A 20 -20.72 -2.34 -3.70
C LEU A 20 -19.19 -2.31 -3.56
N VAL A 21 -18.56 -1.24 -4.07
CA VAL A 21 -17.16 -0.92 -3.74
C VAL A 21 -17.17 -0.36 -2.31
N ILE A 22 -17.06 -1.25 -1.33
CA ILE A 22 -16.77 -0.84 0.05
C ILE A 22 -15.26 -0.64 0.15
N GLY A 23 -14.83 0.58 0.52
CA GLY A 23 -13.49 0.78 1.06
C GLY A 23 -12.76 2.07 0.71
N MET A 24 -13.43 3.20 0.47
CA MET A 24 -12.77 4.49 0.74
C MET A 24 -12.99 4.81 2.22
N GLN A 25 -12.08 4.32 3.07
CA GLN A 25 -11.91 4.91 4.41
C GLN A 25 -10.94 6.08 4.25
N GLY A 26 -11.49 7.24 3.90
CA GLY A 26 -10.81 8.52 4.07
C GLY A 26 -10.81 8.87 5.56
N GLU A 27 -9.95 8.22 6.32
CA GLU A 27 -9.58 8.72 7.63
C GLU A 27 -8.47 9.75 7.39
N ALA A 28 -8.69 11.00 7.81
CA ALA A 28 -7.73 12.10 7.66
C ALA A 28 -6.52 11.93 8.61
N TRP A 29 -5.73 10.89 8.39
CA TRP A 29 -4.40 10.75 8.95
C TRP A 29 -3.42 11.03 7.82
N ALA A 30 -2.58 12.06 7.99
CA ALA A 30 -1.50 12.37 7.03
C ALA A 30 -0.53 11.19 6.81
N VAL A 31 -0.56 10.19 7.70
CA VAL A 31 0.23 8.98 7.63
C VAL A 31 -0.64 7.75 7.44
N VAL A 32 -0.35 7.00 6.38
CA VAL A 32 -0.90 5.67 6.15
C VAL A 32 -0.01 4.62 6.80
N LYS A 33 -0.62 3.71 7.58
CA LYS A 33 0.06 2.57 8.23
C LYS A 33 -0.21 1.29 7.47
N MET A 34 0.84 0.61 7.02
CA MET A 34 0.79 -0.69 6.35
C MET A 34 1.23 -1.78 7.34
N THR A 35 0.45 -2.86 7.45
CA THR A 35 0.77 -4.01 8.33
C THR A 35 0.86 -5.30 7.51
N LEU A 36 1.68 -6.23 7.97
CA LEU A 36 1.76 -7.57 7.39
C LEU A 36 0.72 -8.51 8.01
N LYS A 37 0.26 -9.49 7.24
CA LYS A 37 -0.77 -10.45 7.68
C LYS A 37 -0.32 -11.28 8.89
N ASP A 38 0.96 -11.58 8.98
CA ASP A 38 1.59 -12.34 10.06
C ASP A 38 2.13 -11.44 11.19
N GLY A 39 1.89 -10.12 11.13
CA GLY A 39 2.32 -9.16 12.14
C GLY A 39 3.83 -8.92 12.14
N GLY A 40 4.41 -8.71 13.32
CA GLY A 40 5.83 -8.41 13.53
C GLY A 40 6.15 -6.92 13.53
N GLY A 41 5.49 -6.14 12.68
CA GLY A 41 5.63 -4.69 12.67
C GLY A 41 4.86 -4.06 11.52
N TYR A 42 5.27 -2.85 11.14
CA TYR A 42 4.55 -2.04 10.17
C TYR A 42 5.45 -1.06 9.41
N GLY A 43 4.97 -0.67 8.23
CA GLY A 43 5.50 0.46 7.46
C GLY A 43 4.59 1.67 7.58
N GLN A 44 5.14 2.86 7.43
CA GLN A 44 4.38 4.10 7.36
C GLN A 44 4.79 4.94 6.17
N TRP A 45 3.79 5.57 5.55
CA TRP A 45 3.90 6.50 4.43
C TRP A 45 3.19 7.81 4.80
N SER A 46 3.86 8.94 4.63
CA SER A 46 3.26 10.28 4.75
C SER A 46 3.45 10.98 3.41
N ALA A 47 2.35 11.25 2.70
CA ALA A 47 2.39 12.06 1.48
C ALA A 47 2.57 13.53 1.89
N ASP A 48 1.61 14.06 2.63
CA ASP A 48 1.69 15.41 3.19
C ASP A 48 2.34 15.43 4.58
N PRO A 49 3.03 16.53 4.96
CA PRO A 49 3.48 16.74 6.32
C PRO A 49 2.30 17.01 7.27
N SER A 50 2.41 16.54 8.50
CA SER A 50 1.46 16.86 9.58
C SER A 50 2.12 16.90 10.94
N GLY A 51 2.05 18.07 11.59
CA GLY A 51 2.74 18.31 12.85
C GLY A 51 4.24 18.10 12.70
N SER A 52 4.81 17.15 13.45
CA SER A 52 6.23 16.79 13.40
C SER A 52 6.54 15.68 12.39
N ILE A 53 5.55 15.21 11.63
CA ILE A 53 5.71 14.16 10.63
C ILE A 53 6.01 14.82 9.28
N PRO A 54 7.17 14.52 8.66
CA PRO A 54 7.49 15.05 7.34
C PRO A 54 6.59 14.43 6.26
N GLY A 55 6.31 15.21 5.22
CA GLY A 55 5.72 14.71 3.97
C GLY A 55 6.76 14.01 3.12
N ASP A 56 6.29 13.38 2.05
CA ASP A 56 7.07 12.56 1.14
C ASP A 56 8.03 11.65 1.88
N ALA A 57 7.52 10.91 2.87
CA ALA A 57 8.34 10.21 3.83
C ALA A 57 7.85 8.79 4.12
N ILE A 58 8.81 7.87 4.24
CA ILE A 58 8.55 6.51 4.72
C ILE A 58 9.33 6.21 6.00
N ARG A 59 8.79 5.32 6.83
CA ARG A 59 9.55 4.67 7.91
C ARG A 59 9.11 3.23 8.12
N ALA A 60 9.97 2.42 8.72
CA ALA A 60 9.68 1.05 9.12
C ALA A 60 9.78 0.92 10.63
N CYS A 61 8.87 0.17 11.23
CA CYS A 61 8.82 -0.10 12.66
C CYS A 61 8.66 -1.60 12.88
N ASP A 62 9.55 -2.15 13.66
CA ASP A 62 9.57 -3.54 14.09
C ASP A 62 9.20 -3.61 15.57
N GLU A 63 8.16 -4.36 15.88
CA GLU A 63 7.56 -4.42 17.22
C GLU A 63 7.77 -5.79 17.89
N ALA A 64 8.22 -6.81 17.15
CA ALA A 64 8.29 -8.18 17.65
C ALA A 64 9.71 -8.74 17.60
N SER A 65 10.16 -9.34 18.70
CA SER A 65 11.43 -10.05 18.77
C SER A 65 11.34 -11.45 18.13
N ASP A 66 10.90 -11.53 16.86
CA ASP A 66 10.75 -12.78 16.09
C ASP A 66 12.00 -13.12 15.24
N GLY A 67 13.02 -12.27 15.32
CA GLY A 67 14.29 -12.41 14.60
C GLY A 67 14.20 -11.99 13.12
N TRP A 68 13.09 -11.38 12.71
CA TRP A 68 12.94 -10.66 11.45
C TRP A 68 12.97 -9.16 11.71
N GLY A 69 13.34 -8.40 10.68
CA GLY A 69 13.10 -6.96 10.61
C GLY A 69 11.99 -6.65 9.60
N ILE A 70 11.64 -5.37 9.52
CA ILE A 70 10.64 -4.80 8.62
C ILE A 70 11.34 -3.91 7.59
N GLN A 71 10.98 -4.07 6.32
CA GLN A 71 11.44 -3.22 5.23
C GLN A 71 10.25 -2.65 4.46
N LEU A 72 10.22 -1.33 4.35
CA LEU A 72 9.30 -0.58 3.50
C LEU A 72 10.10 0.03 2.35
N GLU A 73 9.65 -0.26 1.14
CA GLU A 73 10.18 0.29 -0.10
C GLU A 73 9.16 1.24 -0.73
N LEU A 74 9.66 2.31 -1.33
CA LEU A 74 8.90 3.28 -2.12
C LEU A 74 9.47 3.30 -3.54
N ASP A 75 8.58 3.13 -4.51
CA ASP A 75 8.80 3.22 -5.94
C ASP A 75 7.98 4.41 -6.45
N ILE A 76 8.68 5.46 -6.86
CA ILE A 76 8.15 6.72 -7.35
C ILE A 76 7.91 6.58 -8.85
N HIS A 77 6.79 7.08 -9.34
CA HIS A 77 6.30 6.87 -10.71
C HIS A 77 5.83 5.45 -11.04
N GLN A 78 5.98 4.49 -10.12
CA GLN A 78 5.54 3.10 -10.29
C GLN A 78 6.26 2.42 -11.46
N ASP A 79 7.55 2.71 -11.64
CA ASP A 79 8.35 2.21 -12.76
C ASP A 79 9.05 0.87 -12.46
N GLY A 80 8.91 0.37 -11.23
CA GLY A 80 9.50 -0.88 -10.76
C GLY A 80 10.88 -0.70 -10.12
N THR A 81 11.44 0.51 -10.13
CA THR A 81 12.68 0.88 -9.45
C THR A 81 12.36 1.29 -8.02
N VAL A 82 13.18 0.85 -7.06
CA VAL A 82 13.04 1.27 -5.67
C VAL A 82 13.86 2.54 -5.45
N ASP A 83 13.18 3.67 -5.23
CA ASP A 83 13.81 4.96 -4.97
C ASP A 83 14.19 5.16 -3.51
N ARG A 84 13.44 4.52 -2.60
CA ARG A 84 13.68 4.69 -1.17
C ARG A 84 13.38 3.44 -0.36
N ILE A 85 14.23 3.19 0.62
CA ILE A 85 14.14 2.05 1.53
C ILE A 85 14.25 2.54 2.98
N ALA A 86 13.28 2.16 3.80
CA ALA A 86 13.38 2.19 5.26
C ALA A 86 13.40 0.74 5.76
N THR A 87 14.42 0.37 6.53
CA THR A 87 14.60 -1.01 6.99
C THR A 87 15.07 -1.06 8.43
N THR A 88 14.53 -2.00 9.22
CA THR A 88 14.99 -2.31 10.58
C THR A 88 15.98 -3.47 10.61
N ARG A 89 16.38 -3.99 9.45
CA ARG A 89 17.34 -5.10 9.34
C ARG A 89 18.60 -4.83 10.16
N GLY A 90 18.94 -5.78 11.03
CA GLY A 90 20.13 -5.70 11.88
C GLY A 90 19.93 -4.90 13.18
N HIS A 91 18.69 -4.48 13.48
CA HIS A 91 18.32 -3.92 14.77
C HIS A 91 17.45 -4.89 15.56
N ASP A 92 17.58 -4.88 16.89
CA ASP A 92 16.70 -5.65 17.78
C ASP A 92 15.36 -4.94 17.95
N ALA A 93 14.26 -5.70 17.93
CA ALA A 93 12.94 -5.18 18.25
C ALA A 93 12.78 -4.94 19.77
N PRO A 94 12.03 -3.90 20.19
CA PRO A 94 11.30 -2.95 19.35
C PRO A 94 12.20 -1.83 18.78
N TYR A 95 12.04 -1.53 17.49
CA TYR A 95 12.80 -0.47 16.83
C TYR A 95 12.02 0.16 15.66
N CYS A 96 11.97 1.49 15.63
CA CYS A 96 11.52 2.24 14.47
C CYS A 96 12.69 2.99 13.84
N THR A 97 12.77 3.00 12.52
CA THR A 97 13.68 3.90 11.82
C THR A 97 13.25 5.35 12.02
N GLY A 98 14.19 6.28 11.82
CA GLY A 98 13.83 7.65 11.47
C GLY A 98 13.05 7.70 10.15
N TRP A 99 12.39 8.83 9.89
CA TRP A 99 11.75 9.08 8.60
C TRP A 99 12.79 9.23 7.50
N LYS A 100 12.60 8.48 6.41
CA LYS A 100 13.34 8.66 5.16
C LYS A 100 12.51 9.58 4.26
N THR A 101 12.94 10.83 4.16
CA THR A 101 12.26 11.91 3.46
C THR A 101 12.82 12.13 2.05
N GLY A 102 12.14 12.94 1.27
CA GLY A 102 12.63 13.54 0.05
C GLY A 102 11.61 14.57 -0.44
N ASP A 103 11.64 14.87 -1.73
CA ASP A 103 10.70 15.77 -2.37
C ASP A 103 10.13 15.02 -3.58
N ILE A 104 8.81 14.84 -3.61
CA ILE A 104 8.11 14.18 -4.69
C ILE A 104 7.13 15.19 -5.26
N LYS A 105 7.14 15.31 -6.59
CA LYS A 105 6.21 16.22 -7.25
C LYS A 105 4.77 15.82 -6.94
N GLU A 106 3.98 16.76 -6.43
CA GLU A 106 2.53 16.63 -6.20
C GLU A 106 1.79 15.95 -7.36
N GLY A 107 0.90 15.03 -7.01
CA GLY A 107 0.15 14.20 -7.95
C GLY A 107 0.95 13.03 -8.53
N THR A 108 2.19 12.81 -8.10
CA THR A 108 3.00 11.68 -8.56
C THR A 108 2.51 10.39 -7.92
N LYS A 109 2.26 9.38 -8.74
CA LYS A 109 1.89 8.05 -8.26
C LYS A 109 3.08 7.36 -7.63
N VAL A 110 2.83 6.67 -6.53
CA VAL A 110 3.85 5.87 -5.84
C VAL A 110 3.33 4.48 -5.52
N THR A 111 4.23 3.51 -5.48
CA THR A 111 3.98 2.16 -5.01
C THR A 111 4.82 1.90 -3.78
N LEU A 112 4.18 1.43 -2.71
CA LEU A 112 4.83 1.01 -1.49
C LEU A 112 4.78 -0.50 -1.35
N LYS A 113 5.91 -1.12 -1.00
CA LYS A 113 6.01 -2.55 -0.73
C LYS A 113 6.58 -2.75 0.66
N LEU A 114 5.83 -3.44 1.51
CA LEU A 114 6.23 -3.79 2.86
C LEU A 114 6.44 -5.29 2.95
N TYR A 115 7.54 -5.72 3.58
CA TYR A 115 7.81 -7.13 3.82
C TYR A 115 8.77 -7.34 4.99
N LYS A 116 8.79 -8.56 5.53
CA LYS A 116 9.80 -8.97 6.52
C LYS A 116 11.14 -9.23 5.86
N VAL A 117 12.23 -8.97 6.58
CA VAL A 117 13.59 -9.18 6.10
C VAL A 117 14.49 -9.79 7.17
N LYS A 118 15.37 -10.71 6.80
CA LYS A 118 16.36 -11.29 7.72
C LYS A 118 17.67 -11.56 6.99
N GLY A 119 18.73 -10.82 7.31
CA GLY A 119 19.95 -10.85 6.51
C GLY A 119 19.63 -10.49 5.05
N ASN A 120 19.83 -11.42 4.12
CA ASN A 120 19.50 -11.24 2.70
C ASN A 120 18.16 -11.91 2.30
N GLU A 121 17.44 -12.49 3.26
CA GLU A 121 16.17 -13.17 3.04
C GLU A 121 15.00 -12.19 3.09
N ILE A 122 14.03 -12.40 2.21
CA ILE A 122 12.72 -11.74 2.21
C ILE A 122 11.70 -12.74 2.74
N GLY A 123 10.89 -12.31 3.71
CA GLY A 123 9.86 -13.14 4.32
C GLY A 123 8.74 -13.53 3.36
N PRO A 124 7.97 -14.58 3.69
CA PRO A 124 6.94 -15.12 2.81
C PRO A 124 5.69 -14.23 2.68
N TYR A 125 5.55 -13.23 3.54
CA TYR A 125 4.43 -12.28 3.52
C TYR A 125 4.92 -10.90 3.13
N TRP A 126 4.20 -10.31 2.18
CA TRP A 126 4.36 -8.91 1.79
C TRP A 126 2.99 -8.27 1.61
N THR A 127 2.95 -6.95 1.69
CA THR A 127 1.79 -6.16 1.30
C THR A 127 2.22 -5.01 0.41
N THR A 128 1.35 -4.64 -0.52
CA THR A 128 1.60 -3.57 -1.49
C THR A 128 0.47 -2.55 -1.38
N MET A 129 0.84 -1.28 -1.46
CA MET A 129 -0.11 -0.16 -1.48
C MET A 129 0.26 0.80 -2.59
N ASN A 130 -0.74 1.26 -3.34
CA ASN A 130 -0.56 2.37 -4.28
C ASN A 130 -1.08 3.64 -3.64
N SER A 131 -0.38 4.74 -3.86
CA SER A 131 -0.75 6.06 -3.35
C SER A 131 -0.40 7.15 -4.36
N THR A 132 -0.64 8.39 -3.98
CA THR A 132 -0.24 9.59 -4.71
C THR A 132 0.42 10.50 -3.68
N ALA A 133 1.60 11.02 -4.02
CA ALA A 133 2.24 12.10 -3.30
C ALA A 133 1.38 13.36 -3.48
#